data_AF-A0A1B8E0G8-F1
#
_entry.id   AF-A0A1B8E0G8-F1
#
_cell.length_a   1.000
_cell.length_b   1.000
_cell.length_c   1.000
_cell.angle_alpha   90.00
_cell.angle_beta   90.00
_cell.angle_gamma   90.00
#
_symmetry.space_group_name_H-M   'P 1'
#
loop_
_entity.id
_entity.type
_entity.pdbx_description
1 polymer ?
#
loop_
_entity_poly.entity_id
_entity_poly.type
_entity_poly.pdbx_seq_one_letter_code
_entity_poly.pdbx_strand_id
1 'polypeptide(L)'
;MVLGIITSIAACPAIIGTTEAIRQGQRQNAREQHRGRKANLLVSCSDPSRKARDINGGTVVLRNNKLYVTTVSPRGRAAKERRDCEDEKDPGRLNERGHLFAGYFFGYPDSKWGRRGDGLVSTISDDPPQLNWIYVDKDTYEVKYGLRVEAEGNLVGPWNCTPIDKRLTLEGWEGFTVVEEEEDVWALYFDKDDDGLEEKVEPNRRIMEVELIRKEMRIGKEEVDMAEQEEELRNGTDEAKNNKRGRKHK
;
A
#
# COMPACT_ATOMS: atom_id res chain seq x y z
N MET A 1 49.30 -13.03 -15.37
CA MET A 1 47.93 -13.29 -15.86
C MET A 1 47.00 -13.27 -14.67
N VAL A 2 45.93 -12.50 -14.77
CA VAL A 2 45.15 -11.91 -13.68
C VAL A 2 44.50 -12.98 -12.80
N LEU A 3 44.75 -12.90 -11.49
CA LEU A 3 44.01 -13.58 -10.43
C LEU A 3 42.59 -13.00 -10.38
N GLY A 4 41.61 -13.82 -10.78
CA GLY A 4 40.20 -13.46 -10.84
C GLY A 4 39.60 -13.29 -9.44
N ILE A 5 38.88 -12.19 -9.29
CA ILE A 5 38.13 -11.76 -8.11
C ILE A 5 37.04 -12.80 -7.79
N ILE A 6 37.27 -13.64 -6.78
CA ILE A 6 36.23 -14.47 -6.13
C ILE A 6 36.12 -14.03 -4.67
N THR A 7 35.54 -12.84 -4.49
CA THR A 7 35.02 -12.31 -3.24
C THR A 7 33.96 -11.32 -3.71
N SER A 8 32.65 -11.56 -3.63
CA SER A 8 31.88 -11.69 -2.39
C SER A 8 30.42 -12.03 -2.73
N ILE A 9 30.02 -13.30 -2.61
CA ILE A 9 28.60 -13.64 -2.40
C ILE A 9 28.38 -13.59 -0.90
N ALA A 10 28.26 -12.37 -0.38
CA ALA A 10 27.89 -12.13 1.00
C ALA A 10 26.36 -12.25 1.11
N ALA A 11 25.94 -13.34 1.74
CA ALA A 11 24.78 -13.45 2.61
C ALA A 11 23.59 -12.47 2.37
N CYS A 12 22.59 -12.92 1.62
CA CYS A 12 21.20 -12.66 1.98
C CYS A 12 20.59 -13.96 2.50
N PRO A 13 20.42 -14.13 3.82
CA PRO A 13 19.69 -15.26 4.37
C PRO A 13 18.20 -15.13 4.03
N ALA A 14 17.65 -16.17 3.41
CA ALA A 14 16.24 -16.57 3.44
C ALA A 14 15.16 -15.50 3.12
N ILE A 15 14.89 -15.30 1.83
CA ILE A 15 13.55 -14.87 1.36
C ILE A 15 12.98 -16.00 0.50
N ILE A 16 12.73 -17.15 1.13
CA ILE A 16 11.96 -18.25 0.50
C ILE A 16 10.81 -18.53 1.45
N GLY A 17 9.70 -17.81 1.25
CA GLY A 17 8.50 -18.00 2.07
C GLY A 17 7.31 -17.13 1.67
N THR A 18 7.50 -15.99 1.01
CA THR A 18 6.40 -15.04 0.73
C THR A 18 6.04 -14.90 -0.74
N THR A 19 6.95 -15.14 -1.68
CA THR A 19 6.66 -14.96 -3.12
C THR A 19 5.74 -16.03 -3.70
N GLU A 20 5.83 -17.28 -3.24
CA GLU A 20 4.90 -18.34 -3.67
C GLU A 20 3.49 -18.14 -3.11
N ALA A 21 3.34 -17.65 -1.89
CA ALA A 21 2.02 -17.32 -1.31
C ALA A 21 1.36 -16.16 -2.07
N ILE A 22 2.16 -15.16 -2.50
CA ILE A 22 1.69 -14.06 -3.36
C ILE A 22 1.22 -14.58 -4.73
N ARG A 23 1.93 -15.56 -5.31
CA ARG A 23 1.57 -16.13 -6.62
C ARG A 23 0.39 -17.09 -6.56
N GLN A 24 0.22 -17.83 -5.46
CA GLN A 24 -0.89 -18.79 -5.33
C GLN A 24 -2.25 -18.05 -5.25
N GLY A 25 -2.29 -16.87 -4.62
CA GLY A 25 -3.47 -16.00 -4.59
C GLY A 25 -3.75 -15.21 -5.87
N GLN A 26 -2.85 -15.22 -6.88
CA GLN A 26 -3.11 -14.61 -8.18
C GLN A 26 -3.68 -15.58 -9.22
N ARG A 27 -3.61 -16.89 -8.95
CA ARG A 27 -3.84 -17.94 -9.96
C ARG A 27 -5.26 -18.49 -10.00
N GLN A 28 -6.19 -18.06 -9.14
CA GLN A 28 -7.56 -18.53 -9.13
C GLN A 28 -8.54 -17.37 -9.38
N ASN A 29 -9.54 -17.52 -10.27
CA ASN A 29 -10.60 -16.52 -10.56
C ASN A 29 -10.20 -15.13 -11.13
N ALA A 30 -10.97 -14.68 -12.13
CA ALA A 30 -10.93 -13.31 -12.66
C ALA A 30 -11.13 -12.20 -11.57
N ARG A 31 -11.73 -12.56 -10.44
CA ARG A 31 -11.89 -11.69 -9.27
C ARG A 31 -10.58 -11.50 -8.50
N GLU A 32 -9.69 -12.50 -8.42
CA GLU A 32 -8.40 -12.37 -7.74
C GLU A 32 -7.37 -11.64 -8.62
N GLN A 33 -7.50 -11.73 -9.96
CA GLN A 33 -6.66 -10.99 -10.92
C GLN A 33 -6.64 -9.48 -10.65
N HIS A 34 -7.78 -8.88 -10.33
CA HIS A 34 -7.84 -7.46 -10.00
C HIS A 34 -7.34 -7.16 -8.59
N ARG A 35 -7.50 -8.09 -7.65
CA ARG A 35 -7.14 -7.89 -6.24
C ARG A 35 -5.63 -7.93 -6.02
N GLY A 36 -4.91 -8.71 -6.84
CA GLY A 36 -3.45 -8.75 -6.88
C GLY A 36 -2.77 -7.60 -7.63
N ARG A 37 -3.53 -6.67 -8.23
CA ARG A 37 -2.95 -5.51 -8.93
C ARG A 37 -2.63 -4.38 -7.97
N LYS A 38 -1.41 -3.85 -8.10
CA LYS A 38 -0.95 -2.65 -7.41
C LYS A 38 -1.86 -1.46 -7.77
N ALA A 39 -2.32 -0.76 -6.75
CA ALA A 39 -3.26 0.33 -6.89
C ALA A 39 -2.90 1.47 -5.94
N ASN A 40 -3.20 2.68 -6.40
CA ASN A 40 -3.18 3.88 -5.57
C ASN A 40 -4.56 4.11 -4.97
N LEU A 41 -4.61 4.92 -3.91
CA LEU A 41 -5.87 5.42 -3.35
C LEU A 41 -6.00 6.89 -3.69
N LEU A 42 -7.10 7.22 -4.37
CA LEU A 42 -7.53 8.59 -4.62
C LEU A 42 -8.54 9.00 -3.56
N VAL A 43 -8.44 10.25 -3.11
CA VAL A 43 -9.33 10.81 -2.10
C VAL A 43 -10.41 11.62 -2.80
N SER A 44 -11.67 11.31 -2.50
CA SER A 44 -12.83 12.12 -2.88
C SER A 44 -13.42 12.73 -1.61
N CYS A 45 -13.61 14.04 -1.60
CA CYS A 45 -14.24 14.74 -0.49
C CYS A 45 -15.36 15.63 -1.03
N SER A 46 -16.59 15.40 -0.57
CA SER A 46 -17.80 16.12 -0.97
C SER A 46 -18.16 17.29 -0.04
N ASP A 47 -17.37 17.52 1.00
CA ASP A 47 -17.59 18.63 1.94
C ASP A 47 -17.51 20.00 1.21
N PRO A 48 -18.42 20.95 1.50
CA PRO A 48 -18.46 22.24 0.79
C PRO A 48 -17.33 23.20 1.15
N SER A 49 -16.52 22.91 2.18
CA SER A 49 -15.47 23.78 2.68
C SER A 49 -14.34 24.01 1.66
N ARG A 50 -13.60 25.10 1.84
CA ARG A 50 -12.44 25.40 0.98
C ARG A 50 -11.34 24.35 1.14
N LYS A 51 -11.11 23.88 2.37
CA LYS A 51 -10.11 22.85 2.69
C LYS A 51 -10.44 21.49 2.04
N ALA A 52 -11.72 21.13 1.93
CA ALA A 52 -12.15 19.94 1.19
C ALA A 52 -11.67 19.96 -0.27
N ARG A 53 -11.72 21.13 -0.93
CA ARG A 53 -11.21 21.29 -2.31
C ARG A 53 -9.69 21.15 -2.41
N ASP A 54 -8.97 21.40 -1.33
CA ASP A 54 -7.52 21.27 -1.29
C ASP A 54 -7.09 19.80 -1.18
N ILE A 55 -7.93 18.91 -0.66
CA ILE A 55 -7.66 17.46 -0.54
C ILE A 55 -8.38 16.61 -1.60
N ASN A 56 -9.49 17.11 -2.15
CA ASN A 56 -10.29 16.37 -3.12
C ASN A 56 -9.51 16.13 -4.42
N GLY A 57 -9.41 14.87 -4.85
CA GLY A 57 -8.54 14.42 -5.93
C GLY A 57 -7.09 14.16 -5.52
N GLY A 58 -6.77 14.28 -4.22
CA GLY A 58 -5.48 13.92 -3.65
C GLY A 58 -5.22 12.41 -3.66
N THR A 59 -4.02 12.04 -3.24
CA THR A 59 -3.55 10.65 -3.13
C THR A 59 -3.18 10.33 -1.69
N VAL A 60 -3.22 9.07 -1.32
CA VAL A 60 -2.75 8.61 -0.01
C VAL A 60 -1.24 8.33 -0.03
N VAL A 61 -0.54 8.74 1.02
CA VAL A 61 0.90 8.50 1.23
C VAL A 61 1.14 7.92 2.62
N LEU A 62 2.20 7.12 2.76
CA LEU A 62 2.63 6.48 4.00
C LEU A 62 3.78 7.28 4.59
N ARG A 63 3.64 7.73 5.84
CA ARG A 63 4.66 8.50 6.57
C ARG A 63 4.54 8.22 8.06
N ASN A 64 5.67 8.04 8.75
CA ASN A 64 5.72 7.91 10.21
C ASN A 64 4.71 6.88 10.77
N ASN A 65 4.61 5.71 10.12
CA ASN A 65 3.69 4.61 10.46
C ASN A 65 2.18 4.94 10.33
N LYS A 66 1.83 6.08 9.76
CA LYS A 66 0.45 6.53 9.48
C LYS A 66 0.23 6.77 7.99
N LEU A 67 -1.04 6.81 7.59
CA LEU A 67 -1.46 7.20 6.24
C LEU A 67 -1.90 8.66 6.25
N TYR A 68 -1.46 9.42 5.25
CA TYR A 68 -1.75 10.84 5.07
C TYR A 68 -2.32 11.10 3.67
N VAL A 69 -3.02 12.21 3.51
CA VAL A 69 -3.59 12.66 2.23
C VAL A 69 -2.80 13.84 1.68
N THR A 70 -2.48 13.78 0.39
CA THR A 70 -1.79 14.88 -0.30
C THR A 70 -2.75 16.01 -0.65
N THR A 71 -2.25 17.24 -0.59
CA THR A 71 -2.99 18.43 -1.03
C THR A 71 -2.77 18.69 -2.52
N VAL A 72 -3.85 18.95 -3.25
CA VAL A 72 -3.86 19.24 -4.69
C VAL A 72 -3.90 20.74 -5.00
N SER A 73 -4.17 21.56 -3.99
CA SER A 73 -4.27 23.03 -4.09
C SER A 73 -3.06 23.65 -4.78
N PRO A 74 -3.23 24.57 -5.75
CA PRO A 74 -2.12 25.33 -6.33
C PRO A 74 -1.35 26.14 -5.28
N ARG A 75 -2.01 26.61 -4.21
CA ARG A 75 -1.34 27.30 -3.10
C ARG A 75 -0.54 26.33 -2.23
N GLY A 76 -1.10 25.16 -1.92
CA GLY A 76 -0.38 24.09 -1.23
C GLY A 76 0.83 23.62 -2.03
N ARG A 77 0.66 23.40 -3.34
CA ARG A 77 1.75 23.09 -4.27
C ARG A 77 2.78 24.21 -4.37
N ALA A 78 2.39 25.48 -4.51
CA ALA A 78 3.33 26.59 -4.59
C ALA A 78 4.04 26.86 -3.24
N ALA A 79 3.38 26.68 -2.10
CA ALA A 79 4.02 26.77 -0.78
C ALA A 79 4.96 25.59 -0.53
N LYS A 80 4.66 24.42 -1.11
CA LYS A 80 5.53 23.24 -1.13
C LYS A 80 6.75 23.46 -2.05
N GLU A 81 6.53 23.89 -3.30
CA GLU A 81 7.58 24.22 -4.28
C GLU A 81 8.51 25.34 -3.78
N ARG A 82 7.98 26.36 -3.09
CA ARG A 82 8.79 27.41 -2.45
C ARG A 82 9.64 26.91 -1.28
N ARG A 83 9.25 25.82 -0.62
CA ARG A 83 10.07 25.14 0.40
C ARG A 83 11.05 24.15 -0.24
N ASP A 84 10.70 23.59 -1.39
CA ASP A 84 11.47 22.57 -2.13
C ASP A 84 12.67 23.16 -2.90
N CYS A 85 12.65 24.45 -3.27
CA CYS A 85 13.75 25.08 -4.01
C CYS A 85 15.02 25.36 -3.17
N GLU A 86 15.02 25.03 -1.87
CA GLU A 86 16.16 25.30 -1.00
C GLU A 86 17.11 24.12 -0.79
N ASP A 87 16.72 22.84 -0.91
CA ASP A 87 17.67 21.71 -0.85
C ASP A 87 17.02 20.37 -1.31
N GLU A 88 17.47 19.85 -2.45
CA GLU A 88 16.89 18.66 -3.12
C GLU A 88 17.53 17.32 -2.69
N LYS A 89 18.51 17.34 -1.76
CA LYS A 89 19.38 16.19 -1.42
C LYS A 89 19.39 15.78 0.06
N ASP A 90 18.41 16.19 0.86
CA ASP A 90 18.31 15.73 2.26
C ASP A 90 17.43 14.47 2.36
N PRO A 91 17.96 13.30 2.75
CA PRO A 91 17.17 12.09 2.99
C PRO A 91 16.10 12.26 4.08
N GLY A 92 16.23 13.25 4.98
CA GLY A 92 15.20 13.58 5.96
C GLY A 92 13.88 14.08 5.36
N ARG A 93 13.91 14.73 4.19
CA ARG A 93 12.70 15.28 3.53
C ARG A 93 11.89 14.26 2.74
N LEU A 94 12.48 13.12 2.35
CA LEU A 94 11.72 11.99 1.79
C LEU A 94 10.70 11.48 2.82
N ASN A 95 11.08 11.48 4.11
CA ASN A 95 10.16 11.15 5.20
C ASN A 95 9.00 12.15 5.29
N GLU A 96 9.22 13.45 5.02
CA GLU A 96 8.14 14.45 5.05
C GLU A 96 7.12 14.29 3.90
N ARG A 97 7.59 13.90 2.70
CA ARG A 97 6.74 13.68 1.52
C ARG A 97 5.91 12.39 1.62
N GLY A 98 6.42 11.41 2.35
CA GLY A 98 5.83 10.08 2.47
C GLY A 98 5.97 9.25 1.20
N HIS A 99 5.85 7.94 1.37
CA HIS A 99 5.86 6.98 0.28
C HIS A 99 4.46 6.86 -0.34
N LEU A 100 4.32 6.94 -1.67
CA LEU A 100 3.00 6.87 -2.29
C LEU A 100 2.34 5.53 -1.96
N PHE A 101 1.07 5.55 -1.54
CA PHE A 101 0.33 4.32 -1.32
C PHE A 101 0.32 3.52 -2.61
N ALA A 102 0.87 2.31 -2.54
CA ALA A 102 1.05 1.45 -3.69
C ALA A 102 0.70 0.02 -3.26
N GLY A 103 -0.59 -0.17 -3.02
CA GLY A 103 -1.12 -1.31 -2.31
C GLY A 103 -1.99 -2.24 -3.13
N TYR A 104 -2.20 -3.42 -2.59
CA TYR A 104 -3.03 -4.47 -3.18
C TYR A 104 -3.61 -5.33 -2.07
N PHE A 105 -4.65 -6.09 -2.40
CA PHE A 105 -5.29 -6.97 -1.43
C PHE A 105 -4.45 -8.24 -1.25
N PHE A 106 -4.32 -8.67 0.00
CA PHE A 106 -3.54 -9.84 0.35
C PHE A 106 -4.26 -10.67 1.40
N GLY A 107 -4.32 -11.99 1.21
CA GLY A 107 -4.98 -12.87 2.16
C GLY A 107 -4.35 -12.72 3.55
N TYR A 108 -5.15 -12.27 4.53
CA TYR A 108 -4.65 -12.08 5.89
C TYR A 108 -4.46 -13.44 6.56
N PRO A 109 -3.31 -13.73 7.20
CA PRO A 109 -3.05 -15.01 7.85
C PRO A 109 -4.15 -15.39 8.84
N ASP A 110 -4.55 -16.67 8.83
CA ASP A 110 -5.55 -17.24 9.73
C ASP A 110 -6.96 -16.62 9.66
N SER A 111 -7.20 -15.72 8.69
CA SER A 111 -8.51 -15.11 8.49
C SER A 111 -9.51 -16.09 7.88
N LYS A 112 -10.77 -15.99 8.33
CA LYS A 112 -11.90 -16.81 7.84
C LYS A 112 -12.92 -15.99 7.04
N TRP A 113 -12.49 -14.85 6.48
CA TRP A 113 -13.39 -13.89 5.83
C TRP A 113 -13.92 -14.37 4.48
N GLY A 114 -13.17 -15.20 3.77
CA GLY A 114 -13.54 -15.74 2.46
C GLY A 114 -13.94 -14.63 1.49
N ARG A 115 -15.18 -14.67 0.97
CA ARG A 115 -15.66 -13.68 -0.02
C ARG A 115 -15.93 -12.28 0.53
N ARG A 116 -15.86 -12.08 1.86
CA ARG A 116 -16.11 -10.77 2.49
C ARG A 116 -14.99 -9.77 2.21
N GLY A 117 -13.77 -10.24 2.07
CA GLY A 117 -12.60 -9.40 1.79
C GLY A 117 -11.31 -10.06 2.27
N ASP A 118 -10.21 -9.33 2.11
CA ASP A 118 -8.86 -9.78 2.45
C ASP A 118 -8.19 -8.75 3.37
N GLY A 119 -6.91 -8.93 3.68
CA GLY A 119 -6.11 -7.84 4.21
C GLY A 119 -5.68 -6.87 3.11
N LEU A 120 -5.11 -5.73 3.52
CA LEU A 120 -4.58 -4.72 2.62
C LEU A 120 -3.09 -4.52 2.94
N VAL A 121 -2.24 -4.51 1.93
CA VAL A 121 -0.81 -4.23 2.06
C VAL A 121 -0.41 -3.10 1.14
N SER A 122 0.64 -2.35 1.50
CA SER A 122 1.28 -1.36 0.63
C SER A 122 2.79 -1.52 0.68
N THR A 123 3.47 -1.14 -0.41
CA THR A 123 4.91 -0.88 -0.31
C THR A 123 5.15 0.34 0.58
N ILE A 124 6.31 0.37 1.25
CA ILE A 124 6.78 1.49 2.09
C ILE A 124 8.08 2.12 1.56
N SER A 125 8.71 1.46 0.58
CA SER A 125 9.89 1.90 -0.16
C SER A 125 9.78 1.33 -1.58
N ASP A 126 10.39 1.99 -2.55
CA ASP A 126 10.46 1.49 -3.93
C ASP A 126 11.62 0.50 -4.11
N ASP A 127 12.76 0.71 -3.44
CA ASP A 127 13.94 -0.17 -3.54
C ASP A 127 14.71 -0.26 -2.20
N PRO A 128 14.80 -1.45 -1.56
CA PRO A 128 14.03 -2.65 -1.88
C PRO A 128 12.54 -2.46 -1.52
N PRO A 129 11.61 -2.99 -2.32
CA PRO A 129 10.19 -2.89 -2.02
C PRO A 129 9.86 -3.71 -0.77
N GLN A 130 9.58 -3.02 0.33
CA GLN A 130 9.14 -3.61 1.59
C GLN A 130 7.63 -3.47 1.71
N LEU A 131 6.94 -4.54 2.14
CA LEU A 131 5.49 -4.59 2.26
C LEU A 131 5.07 -4.57 3.72
N ASN A 132 4.18 -3.63 4.05
CA ASN A 132 3.54 -3.56 5.35
C ASN A 132 2.02 -3.73 5.22
N TRP A 133 1.41 -4.27 6.26
CA TRP A 133 -0.03 -4.36 6.42
C TRP A 133 -0.61 -3.00 6.73
N ILE A 134 -1.74 -2.69 6.14
CA ILE A 134 -2.56 -1.53 6.45
C ILE A 134 -3.63 -1.97 7.43
N TYR A 135 -3.75 -1.23 8.53
CA TYR A 135 -4.68 -1.53 9.59
C TYR A 135 -5.19 -0.23 10.23
N VAL A 136 -6.31 -0.31 10.93
CA VAL A 136 -6.81 0.79 11.76
C VAL A 136 -6.47 0.47 13.20
N ASP A 137 -5.77 1.38 13.86
CA ASP A 137 -5.46 1.28 15.28
C ASP A 137 -6.78 1.25 16.08
N LYS A 138 -7.00 0.23 16.90
CA LYS A 138 -8.27 0.08 17.63
C LYS A 138 -8.49 1.16 18.70
N ASP A 139 -7.42 1.77 19.18
CA ASP A 139 -7.45 2.69 20.31
C ASP A 139 -7.58 4.13 19.78
N THR A 140 -6.89 4.47 18.70
CA THR A 140 -6.87 5.84 18.12
C THR A 140 -7.68 6.03 16.84
N TYR A 141 -8.11 4.94 16.18
CA TYR A 141 -8.77 4.96 14.86
C TYR A 141 -7.95 5.58 13.72
N GLU A 142 -6.65 5.77 13.95
CA GLU A 142 -5.70 6.16 12.93
C GLU A 142 -5.49 5.01 11.93
N VAL A 143 -5.49 5.31 10.63
CA VAL A 143 -5.07 4.34 9.62
C VAL A 143 -3.55 4.29 9.59
N LYS A 144 -3.00 3.13 9.95
CA LYS A 144 -1.57 2.87 10.11
C LYS A 144 -1.07 1.81 9.15
N TYR A 145 0.26 1.73 9.05
CA TYR A 145 0.93 0.63 8.37
C TYR A 145 2.04 0.04 9.25
N GLY A 146 2.25 -1.27 9.15
CA GLY A 146 3.24 -1.96 9.97
C GLY A 146 3.45 -3.42 9.63
N LEU A 147 4.33 -4.07 10.38
CA LEU A 147 4.53 -5.51 10.30
C LEU A 147 3.31 -6.26 10.85
N ARG A 148 3.21 -7.57 10.57
CA ARG A 148 2.09 -8.40 11.05
C ARG A 148 1.91 -8.30 12.56
N VAL A 149 3.00 -8.30 13.31
CA VAL A 149 3.00 -8.26 14.79
C VAL A 149 2.46 -6.93 15.34
N GLU A 150 2.56 -5.84 14.58
CA GLU A 150 2.04 -4.52 14.95
C GLU A 150 0.56 -4.37 14.55
N ALA A 151 0.20 -4.99 13.41
CA ALA A 151 -1.18 -5.03 12.94
C ALA A 151 -2.06 -5.98 13.76
N GLU A 152 -1.48 -7.04 14.35
CA GLU A 152 -2.22 -8.04 15.12
C GLU A 152 -2.89 -7.41 16.36
N GLY A 153 -4.18 -7.68 16.52
CA GLY A 153 -5.00 -7.08 17.58
C GLY A 153 -5.65 -5.74 17.21
N ASN A 154 -5.29 -5.15 16.07
CA ASN A 154 -5.93 -3.98 15.48
C ASN A 154 -6.97 -4.39 14.42
N LEU A 155 -7.63 -3.40 13.81
CA LEU A 155 -8.63 -3.61 12.75
C LEU A 155 -7.92 -3.82 11.42
N VAL A 156 -7.67 -5.09 11.09
CA VAL A 156 -6.86 -5.52 9.94
C VAL A 156 -7.69 -5.89 8.71
N GLY A 157 -9.01 -5.86 8.81
CA GLY A 157 -9.91 -6.25 7.74
C GLY A 157 -11.23 -6.82 8.27
N PRO A 158 -12.09 -7.33 7.38
CA PRO A 158 -11.84 -7.50 5.95
C PRO A 158 -11.84 -6.18 5.18
N TRP A 159 -10.78 -5.96 4.40
CA TRP A 159 -10.71 -4.90 3.40
C TRP A 159 -11.32 -5.36 2.07
N ASN A 160 -12.13 -4.50 1.48
CA ASN A 160 -12.74 -4.76 0.18
C ASN A 160 -12.96 -3.46 -0.58
N CYS A 161 -13.52 -3.54 -1.79
CA CYS A 161 -13.96 -2.38 -2.53
C CYS A 161 -15.35 -2.58 -3.13
N THR A 162 -16.09 -1.49 -3.31
CA THR A 162 -17.37 -1.52 -4.02
C THR A 162 -17.20 -2.02 -5.46
N PRO A 163 -18.18 -2.74 -6.01
CA PRO A 163 -18.04 -3.37 -7.31
C PRO A 163 -17.99 -2.36 -8.46
N ILE A 164 -18.67 -1.22 -8.31
CA ILE A 164 -18.84 -0.20 -9.35
C ILE A 164 -17.71 0.82 -9.25
N ASP A 165 -17.75 1.68 -8.23
CA ASP A 165 -16.85 2.85 -8.11
C ASP A 165 -15.49 2.52 -7.49
N LYS A 166 -15.27 1.26 -7.10
CA LYS A 166 -14.01 0.78 -6.48
C LYS A 166 -13.65 1.55 -5.20
N ARG A 167 -14.66 2.04 -4.47
CA ARG A 167 -14.47 2.68 -3.16
C ARG A 167 -14.04 1.65 -2.14
N LEU A 168 -12.97 1.95 -1.41
CA LEU A 168 -12.40 1.09 -0.38
C LEU A 168 -13.38 0.99 0.78
N THR A 169 -13.45 -0.18 1.38
CA THR A 169 -14.30 -0.49 2.53
C THR A 169 -13.48 -1.28 3.55
N LEU A 170 -13.73 -1.03 4.83
CA LEU A 170 -13.22 -1.82 5.95
C LEU A 170 -14.42 -2.38 6.71
N GLU A 171 -14.39 -3.68 6.99
CA GLU A 171 -15.50 -4.43 7.61
C GLU A 171 -16.84 -4.35 6.84
N GLY A 172 -16.83 -3.83 5.60
CA GLY A 172 -17.99 -3.66 4.74
C GLY A 172 -18.58 -2.25 4.71
N TRP A 173 -17.91 -1.26 5.32
CA TRP A 173 -18.34 0.13 5.37
C TRP A 173 -17.23 1.10 4.93
N GLU A 174 -17.63 2.29 4.47
CA GLU A 174 -16.82 3.39 3.94
C GLU A 174 -16.65 4.53 4.98
N GLY A 175 -16.40 4.22 6.25
CA GLY A 175 -16.26 5.20 7.34
C GLY A 175 -14.93 5.96 7.39
N PHE A 176 -14.34 6.33 6.24
CA PHE A 176 -13.04 7.02 6.24
C PHE A 176 -13.19 8.52 6.48
N THR A 177 -12.30 9.05 7.31
CA THR A 177 -12.24 10.48 7.63
C THR A 177 -10.80 10.98 7.51
N VAL A 178 -10.64 12.28 7.32
CA VAL A 178 -9.34 12.96 7.42
C VAL A 178 -9.36 13.97 8.55
N VAL A 179 -8.24 14.03 9.28
CA VAL A 179 -8.06 14.91 10.43
C VAL A 179 -6.87 15.83 10.18
N GLU A 180 -7.04 17.13 10.40
CA GLU A 180 -5.97 18.13 10.29
C GLU A 180 -5.07 18.11 11.54
N GLU A 181 -4.00 17.29 11.52
CA GLU A 181 -3.02 17.17 12.63
C GLU A 181 -2.09 18.40 12.73
N GLU A 182 -1.79 19.03 11.59
CA GLU A 182 -1.06 20.29 11.49
C GLU A 182 -1.65 21.09 10.33
N GLU A 183 -1.29 22.37 10.20
CA GLU A 183 -1.80 23.22 9.12
C GLU A 183 -1.51 22.58 7.75
N ASP A 184 -2.57 22.25 7.01
CA ASP A 184 -2.53 21.55 5.71
C ASP A 184 -1.95 20.11 5.73
N VAL A 185 -1.84 19.48 6.91
CA VAL A 185 -1.42 18.08 7.06
C VAL A 185 -2.60 17.22 7.49
N TRP A 186 -3.02 16.34 6.58
CA TRP A 186 -4.24 15.55 6.70
C TRP A 186 -3.92 14.09 6.95
N ALA A 187 -4.13 13.62 8.18
CA ALA A 187 -3.98 12.22 8.53
C ALA A 187 -5.29 11.46 8.25
N LEU A 188 -5.19 10.21 7.81
CA LEU A 188 -6.31 9.35 7.49
C LEU A 188 -6.75 8.56 8.74
N TYR A 189 -8.04 8.60 9.03
CA TYR A 189 -8.69 7.91 10.13
C TYR A 189 -9.86 7.06 9.60
N PHE A 190 -10.36 6.17 10.45
CA PHE A 190 -11.56 5.39 10.16
C PHE A 190 -12.51 5.49 11.35
N ASP A 191 -13.61 6.19 11.16
CA ASP A 191 -14.67 6.29 12.14
C ASP A 191 -15.43 4.96 12.20
N LYS A 192 -15.09 4.13 13.18
CA LYS A 192 -15.72 2.83 13.38
C LYS A 192 -17.05 2.94 14.12
N ASP A 193 -17.24 3.97 14.92
CA ASP A 193 -18.39 4.11 15.82
C ASP A 193 -19.48 5.04 15.24
N ASP A 194 -19.21 5.68 14.09
CA ASP A 194 -20.11 6.61 13.39
C ASP A 194 -20.46 7.84 14.26
N ASP A 195 -19.48 8.29 15.05
CA ASP A 195 -19.62 9.38 16.02
C ASP A 195 -18.80 10.63 15.65
N GLY A 196 -18.14 10.62 14.49
CA GLY A 196 -17.26 11.71 14.06
C GLY A 196 -15.93 11.75 14.83
N LEU A 197 -15.48 10.63 15.40
CA LEU A 197 -14.26 10.50 16.21
C LEU A 197 -14.31 11.28 17.54
N GLU A 198 -15.49 11.42 18.14
CA GLU A 198 -15.76 12.31 19.29
C GLU A 198 -14.79 12.10 20.47
N GLU A 199 -14.43 10.84 20.76
CA GLU A 199 -13.50 10.49 21.85
C GLU A 199 -12.05 10.30 21.39
N LYS A 200 -11.78 10.27 20.07
CA LYS A 200 -10.47 9.91 19.50
C LYS A 200 -9.65 11.11 19.09
N VAL A 201 -10.31 12.22 18.75
CA VAL A 201 -9.68 13.41 18.19
C VAL A 201 -10.02 14.62 19.06
N GLU A 202 -9.06 15.53 19.23
CA GLU A 202 -9.30 16.77 19.98
C GLU A 202 -10.43 17.60 19.35
N PRO A 203 -11.39 18.16 20.13
CA PRO A 203 -12.57 18.84 19.60
C PRO A 203 -12.30 20.04 18.67
N ASN A 204 -11.11 20.62 18.72
CA ASN A 204 -10.72 21.77 17.90
C ASN A 204 -10.14 21.37 16.53
N ARG A 205 -9.98 20.08 16.26
CA ARG A 205 -9.42 19.58 15.01
C ARG A 205 -10.48 19.55 13.93
N ARG A 206 -10.06 19.83 12.71
CA ARG A 206 -10.93 19.73 11.54
C ARG A 206 -11.00 18.28 11.09
N ILE A 207 -12.22 17.77 11.03
CA ILE A 207 -12.54 16.43 10.55
C ILE A 207 -13.41 16.56 9.31
N MET A 208 -13.13 15.77 8.28
CA MET A 208 -13.96 15.67 7.08
C MET A 208 -14.07 14.21 6.66
N GLU A 209 -15.26 13.78 6.31
CA GLU A 209 -15.48 12.47 5.68
C GLU A 209 -14.90 12.45 4.26
N VAL A 210 -14.31 11.31 3.91
CA VAL A 210 -13.72 11.10 2.60
C VAL A 210 -14.05 9.71 2.07
N GLU A 211 -14.18 9.60 0.76
CA GLU A 211 -14.23 8.32 0.08
C GLU A 211 -12.85 8.00 -0.51
N LEU A 212 -12.38 6.77 -0.32
CA LEU A 212 -11.11 6.32 -0.88
C LEU A 212 -11.37 5.48 -2.13
N ILE A 213 -11.00 5.97 -3.30
CA ILE A 213 -11.22 5.28 -4.58
C ILE A 213 -9.95 4.53 -4.99
N ARG A 214 -10.05 3.21 -5.13
CA ARG A 214 -8.94 2.38 -5.59
C ARG A 214 -8.74 2.56 -7.10
N LYS A 215 -7.54 3.01 -7.48
CA LYS A 215 -7.14 3.19 -8.89
C LYS A 215 -5.95 2.29 -9.22
N GLU A 216 -6.16 1.29 -10.07
CA GLU A 216 -5.10 0.40 -10.54
C GLU A 216 -3.98 1.19 -11.21
N MET A 217 -2.73 0.89 -10.85
CA MET A 217 -1.56 1.47 -11.49
C MET A 217 -1.35 0.83 -12.87
N ARG A 218 -0.84 1.61 -13.83
CA ARG A 218 -0.39 1.05 -15.10
C ARG A 218 0.88 0.26 -14.84
N ILE A 219 0.88 -1.01 -15.26
CA ILE A 219 2.06 -1.87 -15.18
C ILE A 219 3.14 -1.22 -16.05
N GLY A 220 4.29 -0.91 -15.45
CA GLY A 220 5.43 -0.34 -16.15
C GLY A 220 6.09 -1.39 -17.05
N LYS A 221 6.72 -0.96 -18.15
CA LYS A 221 7.42 -1.88 -19.06
C LYS A 221 8.47 -2.73 -18.33
N GLU A 222 9.14 -2.15 -17.34
CA GLU A 222 10.14 -2.84 -16.51
C GLU A 222 9.54 -3.97 -15.66
N GLU A 223 8.32 -3.79 -15.13
CA GLU A 223 7.61 -4.85 -14.39
C GLU A 223 7.17 -5.99 -15.33
N VAL A 224 6.84 -5.67 -16.59
CA VAL A 224 6.55 -6.67 -17.63
C VAL A 224 7.81 -7.42 -18.01
N ASP A 225 8.90 -6.70 -18.32
CA ASP A 225 10.17 -7.28 -18.75
C ASP A 225 10.77 -8.18 -17.65
N MET A 226 10.66 -7.79 -16.37
CA MET A 226 11.06 -8.62 -15.22
C MET A 226 10.21 -9.89 -15.08
N ALA A 227 8.89 -9.78 -15.27
CA ALA A 227 8.00 -10.94 -15.22
C ALA A 227 8.27 -11.92 -16.36
N GLU A 228 8.54 -11.42 -17.57
CA GLU A 228 8.92 -12.23 -18.74
C GLU A 228 10.26 -12.95 -18.51
N GLN A 229 11.28 -12.24 -18.03
CA GLN A 229 12.59 -12.83 -17.73
C GLN A 229 12.50 -13.93 -16.65
N GLU A 230 11.69 -13.72 -15.60
CA GLU A 230 11.48 -14.74 -14.58
C GLU A 230 10.71 -15.97 -15.08
N GLU A 231 9.76 -15.78 -16.00
CA GLU A 231 9.02 -16.88 -16.62
C GLU A 231 9.92 -17.72 -17.53
N GLU A 232 10.81 -17.08 -18.30
CA GLU A 232 11.84 -17.75 -19.09
C GLU A 232 12.82 -18.55 -18.23
N LEU A 233 13.33 -17.96 -17.13
CA LEU A 233 14.22 -18.66 -16.19
C LEU A 233 13.54 -19.90 -15.58
N ARG A 234 12.26 -19.80 -15.26
CA ARG A 234 11.49 -20.90 -14.67
C ARG A 234 11.23 -22.02 -15.66
N ASN A 235 10.81 -21.69 -16.89
CA ASN A 235 10.61 -22.67 -17.95
C ASN A 235 11.92 -23.41 -18.27
N GLY A 236 13.05 -22.69 -18.34
CA GLY A 236 14.37 -23.31 -18.49
C GLY A 236 14.77 -24.21 -17.31
N THR A 237 14.39 -23.86 -16.09
CA THR A 237 14.67 -24.67 -14.89
C THR A 237 13.84 -25.96 -14.84
N ASP A 238 12.57 -25.89 -15.24
CA ASP A 238 11.67 -27.04 -15.29
C ASP A 238 12.05 -28.00 -16.43
N GLU A 239 12.45 -27.49 -17.60
CA GLU A 239 13.04 -28.29 -18.67
C GLU A 239 14.34 -28.99 -18.24
N ALA A 240 15.24 -28.28 -17.54
CA ALA A 240 16.47 -28.85 -17.03
C ALA A 240 16.23 -29.95 -15.99
N LYS A 241 15.19 -29.82 -15.14
CA LYS A 241 14.78 -30.86 -14.18
C LYS A 241 14.18 -32.08 -14.88
N ASN A 242 13.38 -31.86 -15.93
CA ASN A 242 12.74 -32.95 -16.67
C ASN A 242 13.76 -33.78 -17.46
N ASN A 243 14.75 -33.10 -18.06
CA ASN A 243 15.83 -33.75 -18.80
C ASN A 243 16.80 -34.55 -17.89
N LYS A 244 17.02 -34.09 -16.64
CA LYS A 244 17.78 -34.85 -15.62
C LYS A 244 17.03 -36.09 -15.12
N ARG A 245 15.69 -36.09 -15.10
CA ARG A 245 14.88 -37.27 -14.74
C ARG A 245 14.88 -38.32 -15.86
N GLY A 246 14.81 -37.89 -17.13
CA GLY A 246 14.89 -38.79 -18.28
C GLY A 246 16.24 -39.51 -18.42
N ARG A 247 17.35 -38.89 -18.00
CA ARG A 247 18.69 -39.51 -18.01
C ARG A 247 18.96 -40.50 -16.86
N LYS A 248 18.15 -40.53 -15.81
CA LYS A 248 18.29 -41.49 -14.68
C LYS A 248 17.52 -42.80 -14.87
N HIS A 249 16.75 -42.92 -15.96
CA HIS A 249 15.97 -44.11 -16.31
C HIS A 249 16.48 -44.80 -17.58
N LYS A 250 17.74 -44.58 -17.94
CA LYS A 250 18.46 -45.28 -19.00
C LYS A 250 19.75 -45.83 -18.43
#